data_AF-A0A7W6J8M8-F1
#
_entry.id   AF-A0A7W6J8M8-F1
#
_cell.length_a   1.000
_cell.length_b   1.000
_cell.length_c   1.000
_cell.angle_alpha   90.00
_cell.angle_beta   90.00
_cell.angle_gamma   90.00
#
_symmetry.space_group_name_H-M   'P 1'
#
loop_
_entity.id
_entity.type
_entity.pdbx_description
1 polymer ?
#
loop_
_entity_poly.entity_id
_entity_poly.type
_entity_poly.pdbx_seq_one_letter_code
_entity_poly.pdbx_strand_id
1 'polypeptide(L)' 'MADALRPEPLNMTLVELGRLDCRWPVSGEKDKTLFCGHSQAEGSSYCEYHKRAARSRGTVSERNAMKISKVLL' A
#
# COMPACT_ATOMS: atom_id res chain seq x y z
N MET A 1 -16.90 -12.10 6.29
CA MET A 1 -16.02 -10.98 5.92
C MET A 1 -14.66 -11.30 6.49
N ALA A 2 -13.75 -11.83 5.67
CA ALA A 2 -12.45 -12.28 6.17
C ALA A 2 -11.73 -11.10 6.81
N ASP A 3 -11.46 -11.23 8.11
CA ASP A 3 -10.42 -10.48 8.79
C ASP A 3 -9.16 -10.69 7.95
N ALA A 4 -8.74 -9.64 7.24
CA ALA A 4 -7.67 -9.74 6.27
C ALA A 4 -6.37 -9.84 7.06
N LEU A 5 -6.03 -11.06 7.47
CA LEU A 5 -4.70 -11.36 7.99
C LEU A 5 -3.67 -10.86 6.98
N ARG A 6 -2.56 -10.34 7.49
CA ARG A 6 -1.43 -9.95 6.66
C ARG A 6 -1.05 -11.16 5.78
N PRO A 7 -1.04 -11.03 4.45
CA PRO A 7 -0.64 -12.14 3.59
C PRO A 7 0.85 -12.40 3.74
N GLU A 8 1.24 -13.68 3.72
CA GLU A 8 2.63 -14.06 3.57
C GLU A 8 3.16 -13.54 2.23
N PRO A 9 4.27 -12.77 2.22
CA PRO A 9 4.76 -12.13 1.02
C PRO A 9 5.38 -13.14 0.06
N LEU A 10 5.20 -12.92 -1.24
CA LEU A 10 5.85 -13.70 -2.29
C LEU A 10 7.33 -13.30 -2.47
N ASN A 11 7.79 -12.26 -1.78
CA ASN A 11 9.19 -11.82 -1.75
C ASN A 11 9.77 -11.54 -3.15
N MET A 12 9.00 -10.84 -3.97
CA MET A 12 9.44 -10.45 -5.32
C MET A 12 10.37 -9.25 -5.26
N THR A 13 11.41 -9.23 -6.10
CA THR A 13 12.23 -8.04 -6.32
C THR A 13 11.51 -7.02 -7.22
N LEU A 14 12.06 -5.81 -7.33
CA LEU A 14 11.48 -4.76 -8.19
C LEU A 14 11.36 -5.20 -9.66
N VAL A 15 12.34 -5.98 -10.15
CA VAL A 15 12.41 -6.43 -11.55
C VAL A 15 11.48 -7.60 -11.84
N GLU A 16 11.09 -8.37 -10.81
CA GLU A 16 10.16 -9.50 -10.94
C GLU A 16 8.69 -9.07 -10.89
N LEU A 17 8.39 -7.88 -10.36
CA LEU A 17 7.02 -7.38 -10.26
C LEU A 17 6.38 -7.17 -11.63
N GLY A 18 5.25 -7.85 -11.84
CA GLY A 18 4.33 -7.56 -12.92
C GLY A 18 3.57 -6.23 -12.73
N ARG A 19 2.85 -5.81 -13.78
CA ARG A 19 2.05 -4.57 -13.73
C ARG A 19 0.99 -4.62 -12.62
N LEU A 20 0.41 -5.79 -12.39
CA LEU A 20 -0.73 -6.03 -11.50
C LEU A 20 -0.33 -6.62 -10.14
N ASP A 21 0.97 -6.59 -9.78
CA ASP A 21 1.44 -7.16 -8.52
C ASP A 21 1.61 -6.10 -7.42
N CYS A 22 1.32 -6.47 -6.18
CA CYS A 22 1.32 -5.61 -5.02
C CYS A 22 2.73 -5.11 -4.71
N ARG A 23 2.89 -3.79 -4.74
CA ARG A 23 4.17 -3.08 -4.60
C ARG A 23 4.49 -2.68 -3.16
N TRP A 24 3.88 -3.34 -2.17
CA TRP A 24 4.16 -3.04 -0.77
C TRP A 24 5.54 -3.59 -0.38
N PRO A 25 6.47 -2.77 0.13
CA PRO A 25 7.80 -3.24 0.55
C PRO A 25 7.67 -4.05 1.85
N VAL A 26 8.34 -5.20 1.91
CA VAL A 26 8.22 -6.14 3.04
C VAL A 26 9.52 -6.29 3.81
N SER A 27 10.67 -6.23 3.15
CA SER A 27 11.99 -6.36 3.76
C SER A 27 13.08 -5.85 2.82
N GLY A 28 14.31 -5.76 3.33
CA GLY A 28 15.46 -5.28 2.59
C GLY A 28 15.47 -3.76 2.39
N GLU A 29 16.53 -3.26 1.77
CA GLU A 29 16.77 -1.84 1.58
C GLU A 29 17.29 -1.57 0.16
N LYS A 30 16.92 -0.41 -0.39
CA LYS A 30 17.38 0.07 -1.71
C LYS A 30 17.12 -0.98 -2.80
N ASP A 31 18.17 -1.44 -3.48
CA ASP A 31 18.13 -2.44 -4.54
C ASP A 31 17.75 -3.86 -4.05
N LYS A 32 17.86 -4.11 -2.74
CA LYS A 32 17.52 -5.40 -2.12
C LYS A 32 16.10 -5.43 -1.53
N THR A 33 15.30 -4.39 -1.79
CA THR A 33 13.93 -4.35 -1.30
C THR A 33 13.08 -5.45 -1.95
N LEU A 34 12.44 -6.25 -1.10
CA LEU A 34 11.47 -7.27 -1.50
C LEU A 34 10.06 -6.72 -1.33
N PHE A 35 9.16 -7.20 -2.18
CA PHE A 35 7.77 -6.74 -2.28
C PHE A 35 6.78 -7.88 -2.05
N CYS A 36 5.56 -7.50 -1.66
CA CYS A 36 4.47 -8.44 -1.37
C CYS A 36 4.12 -9.35 -2.57
N GLY A 37 3.99 -8.80 -3.78
CA GLY A 37 3.80 -9.59 -5.01
C GLY A 37 2.40 -10.16 -5.25
N HIS A 38 1.48 -10.13 -4.28
CA HIS A 38 0.08 -10.58 -4.48
C HIS A 38 -0.68 -9.70 -5.47
N SER A 39 -1.76 -10.20 -6.08
CA SER A 39 -2.55 -9.40 -7.02
C SER A 39 -3.05 -8.07 -6.44
N GLN A 40 -2.96 -7.02 -7.24
CA GLN A 40 -3.43 -5.68 -6.90
C GLN A 40 -4.94 -5.65 -6.72
N ALA A 41 -5.37 -4.84 -5.76
CA ALA A 41 -6.75 -4.41 -5.67
C ALA A 41 -7.05 -3.37 -6.77
N GLU A 42 -8.31 -3.29 -7.20
CA GLU A 42 -8.73 -2.33 -8.21
C GLU A 42 -8.39 -0.89 -7.80
N GLY A 43 -7.80 -0.13 -8.75
CA GLY A 43 -7.39 1.25 -8.57
C GLY A 43 -6.24 1.46 -7.57
N SER A 44 -5.47 0.42 -7.24
CA SER A 44 -4.43 0.45 -6.20
C SER A 44 -3.15 -0.23 -6.67
N SER A 45 -1.99 0.30 -6.25
CA SER A 45 -0.69 -0.37 -6.42
C SER A 45 -0.48 -1.54 -5.45
N TYR A 46 -1.44 -1.78 -4.55
CA TYR A 46 -1.37 -2.74 -3.46
C TYR A 46 -2.54 -3.72 -3.50
N CYS A 47 -2.33 -4.93 -2.98
CA CYS A 47 -3.40 -5.91 -2.72
C CYS A 47 -4.42 -5.37 -1.69
N GLU A 48 -5.55 -6.05 -1.51
CA GLU A 48 -6.62 -5.60 -0.61
C GLU A 48 -6.15 -5.30 0.81
N TYR A 49 -5.27 -6.15 1.37
CA TYR A 49 -4.69 -5.92 2.70
C TYR A 49 -3.84 -4.65 2.73
N HIS A 50 -2.86 -4.53 1.83
CA HIS A 50 -1.92 -3.40 1.82
C HIS A 50 -2.57 -2.09 1.34
N LYS A 51 -3.65 -2.15 0.56
CA LYS A 51 -4.51 -1.00 0.24
C LYS A 51 -5.15 -0.42 1.50
N ARG A 52 -5.57 -1.27 2.44
CA ARG A 52 -6.11 -0.85 3.75
C ARG A 52 -4.99 -0.38 4.67
N ALA A 53 -3.86 -1.08 4.72
CA ALA A 53 -2.69 -0.69 5.52
C ALA A 53 -2.09 0.66 5.09
N ALA A 54 -2.10 0.97 3.78
CA ALA A 54 -1.64 2.24 3.22
C ALA A 54 -2.47 3.44 3.71
N ARG A 55 -3.73 3.22 4.08
CA ARG A 55 -4.62 4.24 4.66
C ARG A 55 -4.20 4.50 6.11
N SER A 56 -3.00 5.05 6.30
CA SER A 56 -2.66 5.70 7.56
C SER A 56 -3.55 6.95 7.73
N ARG A 57 -3.60 7.53 8.95
CA ARG A 57 -4.39 8.74 9.27
C ARG A 57 -3.97 10.01 8.48
N GLY A 58 -3.19 9.88 7.42
CA GLY A 58 -2.44 10.95 6.78
C GLY A 58 -1.37 11.54 7.70
N THR A 59 -0.54 12.41 7.15
CA THR A 59 0.29 13.36 7.86
C THR A 59 -0.58 14.41 8.56
N VAL A 60 -0.01 15.14 9.52
CA VAL A 60 -0.69 16.30 10.14
C VAL A 60 -1.11 17.31 9.07
N SER A 61 -0.25 17.54 8.07
CA SER A 61 -0.51 18.44 6.95
C SER A 61 -1.70 17.99 6.10
N GLU A 62 -1.79 16.70 5.75
CA GLU A 62 -2.95 16.15 5.01
C GLU A 62 -4.25 16.28 5.80
N ARG A 63 -4.21 16.03 7.12
CA ARG A 63 -5.40 16.22 7.98
C ARG A 63 -5.81 17.68 8.09
N ASN A 64 -4.86 18.60 8.16
CA ASN A 64 -5.15 20.04 8.23
C ASN A 64 -5.71 20.55 6.89
N ALA A 65 -5.18 20.09 5.76
CA ALA A 65 -5.73 20.44 4.44
C ALA A 65 -7.20 19.99 4.28
N MET A 66 -7.56 18.79 4.74
CA MET A 66 -8.96 18.33 4.75
C MET A 66 -9.88 19.13 5.69
N LYS A 67 -9.34 19.75 6.75
CA LYS A 67 -10.13 20.66 7.61
C LYS A 67 -10.41 21.98 6.90
N ILE A 68 -9.42 22.50 6.16
CA ILE A 68 -9.56 23.76 5.41
C ILE A 68 -10.63 23.60 4.31
N SER A 69 -10.66 22.46 3.59
CA SER A 69 -11.65 22.22 2.54
C SER A 69 -13.10 22.12 3.04
N LYS A 70 -13.31 21.75 4.31
CA LYS A 70 -14.65 21.68 4.93
C LYS A 70 -15.11 23.00 5.55
N VAL A 71 -14.20 23.95 5.77
CA VAL A 71 -14.52 25.29 6.31
C VAL A 71 -14.84 26.29 5.18
N LEU A 72 -14.48 25.95 3.94
CA LEU A 72 -14.71 26.77 2.74
C LEU A 72 -15.90 26.31 1.89
N LEU A 73 -16.72 25.37 2.40
CA LEU A 73 -18.02 24.95 1.87
C LEU A 73 -19.09 25.18 2.94
#